data_AF-A0A952KFT3-F1
#
_entry.id   AF-A0A952KFT3-F1
#
_cell.length_a   1.000
_cell.length_b   1.000
_cell.length_c   1.000
_cell.angle_alpha   90.00
_cell.angle_beta   90.00
_cell.angle_gamma   90.00
#
_symmetry.space_group_name_H-M   'P 1'
#
loop_
_entity.id
_entity.type
_entity.pdbx_description
1 polymer ?
#
loop_
_entity_poly.entity_id
_entity_poly.type
_entity_poly.pdbx_seq_one_letter_code
_entity_poly.pdbx_strand_id
1 'polypeptide(L)'
;MMTLATFAATGAAERPSGETLKEHTARIGHGITVQLAMKGLATGGAWTLTWVGQTASRANLAYIAQGPDNGYGPVYALVLRGTVGGSPIDTAEDMQVGLMLPFLGGAAGNISQGAMEAFTDIVMGTDLIQALKDCNPTTTLYVVGHSLGGAMATTMSLYIAHTGIVDYTNISPYTFAAPTAGDQTFATAFSGQFPWAVRAANIYDLVPLAWATLGDLIEWPKNDPYYPFYPASDNTPAGPGPTSGPPPNPVGIVIDGVLAVLTQLQAEGKSYVQPGEQLSLNIGLEPLFQWTYPADADTQFRQFEVQVGFQHANSTYLALLEAPVPPARAPVVALVSPPIGIAGTPVTITPAGGTTFAQGSVVDFGIVPVPCTVADDGSSISVVAPPGVGTVDIRVTNKFGTSPAVPVYPNLTGEPYTDQFTYQGY
;
A
#
# COMPACT_ATOMS: atom_id res chain seq x y z
N MET A 1 9.91 -5.89 10.40
CA MET A 1 9.23 -6.40 9.19
C MET A 1 8.25 -5.40 8.59
N MET A 2 7.32 -4.80 9.35
CA MET A 2 6.42 -3.77 8.81
C MET A 2 7.15 -2.64 8.08
N THR A 3 8.26 -2.13 8.62
CA THR A 3 9.10 -1.13 7.94
C THR A 3 9.64 -1.58 6.59
N LEU A 4 9.92 -2.87 6.39
CA LEU A 4 10.31 -3.39 5.09
C LEU A 4 9.11 -3.44 4.14
N ALA A 5 7.93 -3.85 4.63
CA ALA A 5 6.68 -3.85 3.86
C ALA A 5 6.37 -2.46 3.29
N THR A 6 6.60 -1.39 4.06
CA THR A 6 6.31 -0.02 3.62
C THR A 6 7.23 0.45 2.50
N PHE A 7 8.46 -0.05 2.41
CA PHE A 7 9.38 0.28 1.31
C PHE A 7 8.92 -0.27 -0.03
N ALA A 8 8.08 -1.31 -0.04
CA ALA A 8 7.55 -1.86 -1.28
C ALA A 8 6.67 -0.83 -2.02
N ALA A 9 5.99 0.06 -1.28
CA ALA A 9 5.20 1.16 -1.85
C ALA A 9 6.05 2.30 -2.46
N THR A 10 7.36 2.30 -2.24
CA THR A 10 8.26 3.35 -2.72
C THR A 10 8.30 3.39 -4.25
N GLY A 11 8.22 4.60 -4.79
CA GLY A 11 8.36 4.85 -6.23
C GLY A 11 7.21 4.32 -7.07
N ALA A 12 6.11 3.84 -6.47
CA ALA A 12 5.02 3.19 -7.18
C ALA A 12 4.34 4.08 -8.23
N ALA A 13 4.13 5.37 -7.90
CA ALA A 13 3.60 6.34 -8.86
C ALA A 13 4.59 6.55 -10.01
N GLU A 14 4.09 6.36 -11.24
CA GLU A 14 4.86 6.54 -12.46
C GLU A 14 5.18 8.01 -12.73
N ARG A 15 6.18 8.23 -13.58
CA ARG A 15 6.42 9.55 -14.15
C ARG A 15 5.36 9.89 -15.21
N PRO A 16 4.70 11.06 -15.16
CA PRO A 16 3.64 11.43 -16.10
C PRO A 16 4.09 11.50 -17.57
N SER A 17 5.33 11.91 -17.82
CA SER A 17 5.92 11.89 -19.16
C SER A 17 6.24 10.48 -19.68
N GLY A 18 5.96 9.45 -18.88
CA GLY A 18 6.38 8.09 -19.10
C GLY A 18 7.78 7.79 -18.59
N GLU A 19 7.98 6.52 -18.29
CA GLU A 19 9.25 5.84 -18.05
C GLU A 19 9.10 4.40 -18.56
N THR A 20 10.17 3.78 -19.03
CA THR A 20 10.14 2.35 -19.37
C THR A 20 10.04 1.51 -18.08
N LEU A 21 9.57 0.27 -18.17
CA LEU A 21 9.52 -0.64 -17.02
C LEU A 21 10.88 -0.77 -16.32
N LYS A 22 11.96 -0.81 -17.10
CA LYS A 22 13.34 -0.87 -16.59
C LYS A 22 13.72 0.39 -15.82
N GLU A 23 13.40 1.57 -16.35
CA GLU A 23 13.66 2.85 -15.67
C GLU A 23 12.84 2.98 -14.39
N HIS A 24 11.57 2.60 -14.42
CA HIS A 24 10.70 2.59 -13.24
C HIS A 24 11.23 1.68 -12.15
N THR A 25 11.55 0.42 -12.51
CA THR A 25 12.10 -0.58 -11.58
C THR A 25 13.43 -0.11 -10.99
N ALA A 26 14.31 0.48 -11.80
CA ALA A 26 15.58 1.03 -11.32
C ALA A 26 15.38 2.21 -10.34
N ARG A 27 14.41 3.09 -10.62
CA ARG A 27 14.04 4.21 -9.75
C ARG A 27 13.51 3.71 -8.40
N ILE A 28 12.60 2.74 -8.42
CA ILE A 28 12.08 2.08 -7.21
C ILE A 28 13.22 1.44 -6.42
N GLY A 29 14.09 0.66 -7.08
CA GLY A 29 15.25 0.02 -6.44
C GLY A 29 16.19 1.03 -5.79
N HIS A 30 16.43 2.18 -6.43
CA HIS A 30 17.23 3.25 -5.84
C HIS A 30 16.54 3.85 -4.59
N GLY A 31 15.22 4.07 -4.64
CA GLY A 31 14.43 4.53 -3.50
C GLY A 31 14.51 3.57 -2.30
N ILE A 32 14.29 2.27 -2.54
CA ILE A 32 14.37 1.22 -1.52
C ILE A 32 15.78 1.15 -0.94
N THR A 33 16.82 1.17 -1.77
CA THR A 33 18.23 1.16 -1.33
C THR A 33 18.53 2.31 -0.37
N VAL A 34 18.07 3.52 -0.70
CA VAL A 34 18.26 4.69 0.17
C VAL A 34 17.52 4.51 1.50
N GLN A 35 16.28 3.99 1.49
CA GLN A 35 15.48 3.69 2.68
C GLN A 35 16.11 2.63 3.59
N LEU A 36 16.62 1.54 3.02
CA LEU A 36 17.28 0.47 3.77
C LEU A 36 18.52 0.98 4.52
N ALA A 37 19.22 1.98 3.99
CA ALA A 37 20.41 2.58 4.60
C ALA A 37 20.10 3.61 5.72
N MET A 38 18.83 3.92 5.99
CA MET A 38 18.46 4.91 7.01
C MET A 38 18.58 4.35 8.42
N LYS A 39 19.54 4.86 9.19
CA LYS A 39 19.79 4.45 10.58
C LYS A 39 18.67 4.78 11.56
N GLY A 40 17.83 5.77 11.25
CA GLY A 40 16.71 6.19 12.10
C GLY A 40 15.45 5.35 11.96
N LEU A 41 15.44 4.34 11.09
CA LEU A 41 14.31 3.43 10.92
C LEU A 41 14.54 2.14 11.70
N ALA A 42 13.48 1.34 11.88
CA ALA A 42 13.58 0.05 12.59
C ALA A 42 14.54 -0.96 11.90
N THR A 43 14.89 -0.73 10.63
CA THR A 43 15.93 -1.51 9.92
C THR A 43 17.35 -1.17 10.37
N GLY A 44 17.56 -0.06 11.09
CA GLY A 44 18.84 0.36 11.64
C GLY A 44 19.93 0.68 10.60
N GLY A 45 19.58 0.78 9.31
CA GLY A 45 20.57 0.88 8.23
C GLY A 45 21.30 -0.43 7.92
N ALA A 46 20.80 -1.57 8.42
CA ALA A 46 21.52 -2.85 8.41
C ALA A 46 21.11 -3.79 7.26
N TRP A 47 20.25 -3.32 6.35
CA TRP A 47 19.72 -4.12 5.25
C TRP A 47 20.24 -3.60 3.91
N THR A 48 20.42 -4.50 2.95
CA THR A 48 20.89 -4.18 1.59
C THR A 48 19.98 -4.80 0.55
N LEU A 49 19.54 -4.00 -0.43
CA LEU A 49 18.74 -4.50 -1.55
C LEU A 49 19.59 -5.43 -2.43
N THR A 50 19.11 -6.64 -2.68
CA THR A 50 19.78 -7.61 -3.57
C THR A 50 19.05 -7.80 -4.88
N TRP A 51 17.73 -7.63 -4.89
CA TRP A 51 16.91 -7.78 -6.08
C TRP A 51 15.61 -6.97 -5.98
N VAL A 52 15.11 -6.49 -7.11
CA VAL A 52 13.78 -5.88 -7.24
C VAL A 52 13.20 -6.21 -8.61
N GLY A 53 11.94 -6.62 -8.64
CA GLY A 53 11.22 -6.97 -9.87
C GLY A 53 9.79 -6.44 -9.84
N GLN A 54 9.34 -5.99 -11.00
CA GLN A 54 8.02 -5.41 -11.20
C GLN A 54 7.33 -6.11 -12.36
N THR A 55 6.03 -6.36 -12.24
CA THR A 55 5.25 -6.99 -13.30
C THR A 55 5.07 -6.04 -14.50
N ALA A 56 4.78 -6.58 -15.68
CA ALA A 56 4.59 -5.77 -16.89
C ALA A 56 3.46 -4.73 -16.75
N SER A 57 2.40 -5.08 -16.01
CA SER A 57 1.28 -4.18 -15.65
C SER A 57 1.66 -3.12 -14.62
N ARG A 58 2.82 -3.26 -13.96
CA ARG A 58 3.33 -2.40 -12.88
C ARG A 58 2.51 -2.42 -11.59
N ALA A 59 1.39 -3.16 -11.57
CA ALA A 59 0.51 -3.30 -10.43
C ALA A 59 1.24 -3.97 -9.25
N ASN A 60 1.96 -5.06 -9.51
CA ASN A 60 2.63 -5.85 -8.48
C ASN A 60 4.15 -5.66 -8.52
N LEU A 61 4.76 -5.71 -7.34
CA LEU A 61 6.22 -5.61 -7.18
C LEU A 61 6.68 -6.56 -6.08
N ALA A 62 7.89 -7.10 -6.25
CA ALA A 62 8.60 -7.81 -5.22
C ALA A 62 10.04 -7.29 -5.11
N TYR A 63 10.61 -7.36 -3.92
CA TYR A 63 12.04 -7.14 -3.73
C TYR A 63 12.63 -8.11 -2.71
N ILE A 64 13.92 -8.37 -2.82
CA ILE A 64 14.69 -9.14 -1.85
C ILE A 64 15.73 -8.22 -1.22
N ALA A 65 15.81 -8.21 0.10
CA ALA A 65 16.86 -7.54 0.85
C ALA A 65 17.59 -8.53 1.76
N GLN A 66 18.91 -8.43 1.80
CA GLN A 66 19.75 -9.13 2.77
C GLN A 66 19.80 -8.31 4.06
N GLY A 67 19.51 -8.94 5.19
CA GLY A 67 19.63 -8.35 6.51
C GLY A 67 21.01 -8.59 7.15
N PRO A 68 21.21 -8.12 8.39
CA PRO A 68 22.47 -8.34 9.11
C PRO A 68 22.71 -9.82 9.40
N ASP A 69 23.98 -10.25 9.29
CA ASP A 69 24.42 -11.55 9.78
C ASP A 69 24.63 -11.49 11.30
N ASN A 70 23.77 -12.19 12.04
CA ASN A 70 23.79 -12.22 13.50
C ASN A 70 24.69 -13.34 14.06
N GLY A 71 25.60 -13.90 13.25
CA GLY A 71 26.50 -15.00 13.63
C GLY A 71 25.94 -16.40 13.34
N TYR A 72 24.73 -16.48 12.79
CA TYR A 72 24.10 -17.73 12.34
C TYR A 72 24.04 -17.83 10.81
N GLY A 73 24.54 -16.82 10.10
CA GLY A 73 24.46 -16.65 8.65
C GLY A 73 23.51 -15.51 8.25
N PRO A 74 23.52 -15.11 6.96
CA PRO A 74 22.72 -13.98 6.50
C PRO A 74 21.24 -14.33 6.47
N VAL A 75 20.40 -13.39 6.92
CA VAL A 75 18.94 -13.47 6.74
C VAL A 75 18.51 -12.70 5.50
N TYR A 76 17.40 -13.08 4.90
CA TYR A 76 16.81 -12.39 3.75
C TYR A 76 15.35 -12.04 4.02
N ALA A 77 14.87 -10.98 3.39
CA ALA A 77 13.45 -10.64 3.34
C ALA A 77 13.01 -10.57 1.88
N LEU A 78 12.07 -11.43 1.50
CA LEU A 78 11.24 -11.27 0.31
C LEU A 78 10.04 -10.41 0.70
N VAL A 79 9.90 -9.26 0.06
CA VAL A 79 8.84 -8.30 0.36
C VAL A 79 7.96 -8.11 -0.86
N LEU A 80 6.66 -8.27 -0.66
CA LEU A 80 5.64 -8.30 -1.70
C LEU A 80 4.72 -7.09 -1.58
N ARG A 81 4.48 -6.45 -2.72
CA ARG A 81 3.54 -5.35 -2.89
C ARG A 81 2.45 -5.76 -3.87
N GLY A 82 1.20 -5.56 -3.47
CA GLY A 82 0.07 -5.57 -4.38
C GLY A 82 -0.13 -4.22 -5.08
N THR A 83 -1.36 -4.01 -5.57
CA THR A 83 -1.83 -2.79 -6.23
C THR A 83 -1.51 -1.54 -5.42
N VAL A 84 -1.09 -0.47 -6.12
CA VAL A 84 -0.88 0.86 -5.53
C VAL A 84 -1.80 1.85 -6.20
N GLY A 85 -2.64 2.51 -5.41
CA GLY A 85 -3.69 3.42 -5.88
C GLY A 85 -5.09 2.83 -5.68
N GLY A 86 -6.08 3.70 -5.52
CA GLY A 86 -7.46 3.33 -5.16
C GLY A 86 -7.72 3.38 -3.66
N SER A 87 -8.99 3.40 -3.27
CA SER A 87 -9.36 3.21 -1.86
C SER A 87 -9.05 1.77 -1.43
N PRO A 88 -8.86 1.49 -0.14
CA PRO A 88 -8.69 0.10 0.32
C PRO A 88 -9.90 -0.79 0.00
N ILE A 89 -11.07 -0.19 -0.21
CA ILE A 89 -12.30 -0.87 -0.63
C ILE A 89 -12.14 -1.36 -2.07
N ASP A 90 -11.73 -0.49 -2.98
CA ASP A 90 -11.45 -0.85 -4.38
C ASP A 90 -10.39 -1.96 -4.45
N THR A 91 -9.35 -1.85 -3.61
CA THR A 91 -8.27 -2.87 -3.56
C THR A 91 -8.77 -4.23 -3.04
N ALA A 92 -9.75 -4.24 -2.13
CA ALA A 92 -10.37 -5.48 -1.67
C ALA A 92 -11.28 -6.08 -2.76
N GLU A 93 -12.04 -5.25 -3.50
CA GLU A 93 -12.85 -5.66 -4.66
C GLU A 93 -11.98 -6.26 -5.78
N ASP A 94 -10.81 -5.67 -6.03
CA ASP A 94 -9.82 -6.12 -7.01
C ASP A 94 -9.29 -7.54 -6.73
N MET A 95 -9.54 -8.11 -5.54
CA MET A 95 -9.24 -9.52 -5.27
C MET A 95 -10.09 -10.51 -6.08
N GLN A 96 -11.09 -10.03 -6.84
CA GLN A 96 -11.96 -10.82 -7.70
C GLN A 96 -12.46 -12.09 -7.01
N VAL A 97 -13.05 -11.93 -5.83
CA VAL A 97 -13.41 -13.05 -4.95
C VAL A 97 -14.59 -13.89 -5.42
N GLY A 98 -15.30 -13.41 -6.44
CA GLY A 98 -16.38 -14.13 -7.13
C GLY A 98 -15.93 -15.45 -7.76
N LEU A 99 -14.63 -15.73 -7.90
CA LEU A 99 -14.10 -17.02 -8.34
C LEU A 99 -13.01 -17.52 -7.39
N MET A 100 -13.11 -18.80 -7.00
CA MET A 100 -12.06 -19.52 -6.28
C MET A 100 -11.40 -20.51 -7.23
N LEU A 101 -10.08 -20.48 -7.30
CA LEU A 101 -9.27 -21.34 -8.15
C LEU A 101 -8.43 -22.28 -7.29
N PRO A 102 -8.29 -23.56 -7.68
CA PRO A 102 -7.37 -24.47 -7.01
C PRO A 102 -5.98 -23.87 -6.94
N PHE A 103 -5.36 -23.86 -5.75
CA PHE A 103 -4.02 -23.32 -5.61
C PHE A 103 -2.97 -24.29 -6.18
N LEU A 104 -2.67 -24.15 -7.46
CA LEU A 104 -1.70 -24.99 -8.17
C LEU A 104 -0.24 -24.75 -7.75
N GLY A 105 0.01 -23.80 -6.83
CA GLY A 105 1.31 -23.55 -6.22
C GLY A 105 1.74 -24.59 -5.19
N GLY A 106 0.92 -25.62 -4.94
CA GLY A 106 1.36 -26.84 -4.25
C GLY A 106 0.81 -27.07 -2.84
N ALA A 107 -0.01 -26.16 -2.32
CA ALA A 107 -0.83 -26.44 -1.14
C ALA A 107 -2.25 -26.85 -1.54
N ALA A 108 -2.92 -27.63 -0.69
CA ALA A 108 -4.32 -27.98 -0.89
C ALA A 108 -5.23 -26.75 -0.69
N GLY A 109 -6.39 -26.75 -1.34
CA GLY A 109 -7.41 -25.71 -1.21
C GLY A 109 -7.46 -24.76 -2.40
N ASN A 110 -8.35 -23.78 -2.30
CA ASN A 110 -8.60 -22.79 -3.33
C ASN A 110 -8.28 -21.38 -2.82
N ILE A 111 -7.83 -20.51 -3.73
CA ILE A 111 -7.59 -19.08 -3.47
C ILE A 111 -8.45 -18.22 -4.39
N SER A 112 -8.66 -16.95 -4.06
CA SER A 112 -9.40 -16.05 -4.95
C SER A 112 -8.70 -15.89 -6.29
N GLN A 113 -9.46 -15.58 -7.34
CA GLN A 113 -8.90 -15.31 -8.67
C GLN A 113 -7.87 -14.18 -8.62
N GLY A 114 -8.16 -13.05 -7.96
CA GLY A 114 -7.21 -11.95 -7.85
C GLY A 114 -5.95 -12.31 -7.07
N ALA A 115 -6.05 -13.15 -6.03
CA ALA A 115 -4.88 -13.66 -5.32
C ALA A 115 -4.04 -14.59 -6.21
N MET A 116 -4.68 -15.42 -7.05
CA MET A 116 -4.00 -16.28 -8.02
C MET A 116 -3.34 -15.46 -9.14
N GLU A 117 -4.02 -14.44 -9.66
CA GLU A 117 -3.49 -13.54 -10.69
C GLU A 117 -2.26 -12.79 -10.16
N ALA A 118 -2.35 -12.16 -8.99
CA ALA A 118 -1.22 -11.45 -8.38
C ALA A 118 -0.03 -12.38 -8.09
N PHE A 119 -0.29 -13.59 -7.60
CA PHE A 119 0.72 -14.63 -7.40
C PHE A 119 1.39 -15.03 -8.72
N THR A 120 0.59 -15.36 -9.74
CA THR A 120 1.06 -15.83 -11.04
C THR A 120 1.86 -14.74 -11.74
N ASP A 121 1.39 -13.50 -11.69
CA ASP A 121 2.05 -12.34 -12.29
C ASP A 121 3.44 -12.11 -11.71
N ILE A 122 3.63 -12.25 -10.39
CA ILE A 122 4.96 -12.13 -9.79
C ILE A 122 5.84 -13.32 -10.14
N VAL A 123 5.34 -14.55 -10.02
CA VAL A 123 6.15 -15.77 -10.26
C VAL A 123 6.57 -15.89 -11.73
N MET A 124 5.67 -15.58 -12.66
CA MET A 124 5.89 -15.77 -14.10
C MET A 124 6.33 -14.49 -14.80
N GLY A 125 5.94 -13.32 -14.31
CA GLY A 125 6.23 -12.02 -14.90
C GLY A 125 7.52 -11.37 -14.39
N THR A 126 8.24 -12.01 -13.47
CA THR A 126 9.54 -11.54 -12.95
C THR A 126 10.55 -12.68 -12.87
N ASP A 127 11.81 -12.36 -12.55
CA ASP A 127 12.90 -13.30 -12.28
C ASP A 127 13.03 -13.67 -10.78
N LEU A 128 11.97 -13.44 -9.98
CA LEU A 128 11.95 -13.70 -8.53
C LEU A 128 12.49 -15.09 -8.15
N ILE A 129 12.05 -16.13 -8.87
CA ILE A 129 12.43 -17.51 -8.55
C ILE A 129 13.92 -17.73 -8.77
N GLN A 130 14.51 -17.10 -9.79
CA GLN A 130 15.94 -17.15 -9.99
C GLN A 130 16.67 -16.35 -8.91
N ALA A 131 16.17 -15.16 -8.56
CA ALA A 131 16.75 -14.33 -7.51
C ALA A 131 16.77 -15.02 -6.12
N LEU A 132 15.72 -15.78 -5.79
CA LEU A 132 15.67 -16.58 -4.56
C LEU A 132 16.70 -17.73 -4.57
N LYS A 133 16.90 -18.38 -5.71
CA LYS A 133 17.93 -19.42 -5.86
C LYS A 133 19.33 -18.84 -5.77
N ASP A 134 19.54 -17.66 -6.33
CA ASP A 134 20.84 -16.98 -6.33
C ASP A 134 21.22 -16.47 -4.93
N CYS A 135 20.26 -15.95 -4.15
CA CYS A 135 20.54 -15.52 -2.78
C CYS A 135 20.65 -16.69 -1.79
N ASN A 136 20.04 -17.83 -2.09
CA ASN A 136 20.08 -19.09 -1.35
C ASN A 136 19.90 -18.92 0.19
N PRO A 137 18.69 -18.56 0.67
CA PRO A 137 18.44 -18.34 2.09
C PRO A 137 18.57 -19.66 2.89
N THR A 138 19.67 -19.83 3.63
CA THR A 138 19.92 -21.04 4.44
C THR A 138 19.59 -20.89 5.92
N THR A 139 19.25 -19.68 6.38
CA THR A 139 18.97 -19.40 7.81
C THR A 139 17.53 -18.96 8.01
N THR A 140 17.15 -17.82 7.44
CA THR A 140 15.80 -17.28 7.52
C THR A 140 15.49 -16.47 6.28
N LEU A 141 14.38 -16.83 5.63
CA LEU A 141 13.69 -16.01 4.65
C LEU A 141 12.42 -15.45 5.30
N TYR A 142 12.41 -14.15 5.59
CA TYR A 142 11.20 -13.44 5.92
C TYR A 142 10.37 -13.23 4.65
N VAL A 143 9.12 -13.68 4.63
CA VAL A 143 8.20 -13.40 3.50
C VAL A 143 7.17 -12.40 3.99
N VAL A 144 7.28 -11.17 3.52
CA VAL A 144 6.63 -10.01 4.12
C VAL A 144 5.67 -9.34 3.14
N GLY A 145 4.50 -8.92 3.61
CA GLY A 145 3.60 -8.11 2.79
C GLY A 145 2.54 -7.36 3.58
N HIS A 146 2.10 -6.24 3.01
CA HIS A 146 0.99 -5.42 3.52
C HIS A 146 -0.17 -5.44 2.52
N SER A 147 -1.43 -5.38 3.00
CA SER A 147 -2.63 -5.37 2.13
C SER A 147 -2.67 -6.60 1.21
N LEU A 148 -2.95 -6.43 -0.08
CA LEU A 148 -2.84 -7.49 -1.10
C LEU A 148 -1.45 -8.16 -1.10
N GLY A 149 -0.37 -7.42 -0.82
CA GLY A 149 0.96 -8.00 -0.64
C GLY A 149 1.03 -9.00 0.52
N GLY A 150 0.22 -8.81 1.56
CA GLY A 150 0.08 -9.76 2.67
C GLY A 150 -0.63 -11.05 2.26
N ALA A 151 -1.69 -10.97 1.44
CA ALA A 151 -2.31 -12.14 0.84
C ALA A 151 -1.31 -12.90 -0.06
N MET A 152 -0.54 -12.17 -0.89
CA MET A 152 0.53 -12.74 -1.71
C MET A 152 1.64 -13.38 -0.85
N ALA A 153 1.98 -12.81 0.30
CA ALA A 153 2.96 -13.40 1.20
C ALA A 153 2.51 -14.77 1.72
N THR A 154 1.21 -15.00 1.93
CA THR A 154 0.70 -16.33 2.32
C THR A 154 0.84 -17.35 1.19
N THR A 155 0.44 -17.01 -0.04
CA THR A 155 0.51 -17.92 -1.19
C THR A 155 1.96 -18.20 -1.59
N MET A 156 2.80 -17.17 -1.58
CA MET A 156 4.22 -17.27 -1.91
C MET A 156 5.00 -18.12 -0.91
N SER A 157 4.72 -18.00 0.40
CA SER A 157 5.37 -18.83 1.42
C SER A 157 5.11 -20.32 1.20
N LEU A 158 3.85 -20.69 0.92
CA LEU A 158 3.48 -22.07 0.61
C LEU A 158 4.13 -22.56 -0.68
N TYR A 159 4.16 -21.74 -1.73
CA TYR A 159 4.79 -22.08 -2.99
C TYR A 159 6.30 -22.33 -2.86
N ILE A 160 7.02 -21.43 -2.17
CA ILE A 160 8.47 -21.57 -1.95
C ILE A 160 8.78 -22.86 -1.17
N ALA A 161 7.99 -23.15 -0.12
CA ALA A 161 8.13 -24.39 0.65
C ALA A 161 7.84 -25.63 -0.20
N HIS A 162 6.74 -25.63 -0.97
CA HIS A 162 6.34 -26.78 -1.77
C HIS A 162 7.34 -27.09 -2.88
N THR A 163 7.87 -26.06 -3.55
CA THR A 163 8.86 -26.21 -4.62
C THR A 163 10.26 -26.57 -4.09
N GLY A 164 10.49 -26.48 -2.78
CA GLY A 164 11.78 -26.75 -2.16
C GLY A 164 12.86 -25.72 -2.51
N ILE A 165 12.48 -24.52 -2.96
CA ILE A 165 13.43 -23.43 -3.23
C ILE A 165 14.12 -23.01 -1.93
N VAL A 166 13.34 -22.94 -0.85
CA VAL A 166 13.84 -22.73 0.52
C VAL A 166 13.20 -23.79 1.41
N ASP A 167 13.98 -24.37 2.31
CA ASP A 167 13.45 -25.27 3.35
C ASP A 167 12.38 -24.52 4.15
N TYR A 168 11.18 -25.10 4.27
CA TYR A 168 10.06 -24.45 4.93
C TYR A 168 10.38 -24.05 6.38
N THR A 169 11.29 -24.77 7.06
CA THR A 169 11.73 -24.47 8.43
C THR A 169 12.50 -23.15 8.53
N ASN A 170 13.04 -22.67 7.40
CA ASN A 170 13.73 -21.38 7.29
C ASN A 170 12.79 -20.25 6.82
N ILE A 171 11.52 -20.53 6.50
CA ILE A 171 10.59 -19.51 6.02
C ILE A 171 9.82 -18.93 7.21
N SER A 172 9.81 -17.61 7.32
CA SER A 172 9.09 -16.86 8.37
C SER A 172 8.11 -15.88 7.73
N PRO A 173 6.84 -16.24 7.55
CA PRO A 173 5.83 -15.34 6.98
C PRO A 173 5.44 -14.23 7.96
N TYR A 174 5.35 -12.99 7.45
CA TYR A 174 4.87 -11.80 8.16
C TYR A 174 3.85 -11.05 7.31
N THR A 175 2.59 -11.05 7.72
CA THR A 175 1.52 -10.38 6.99
C THR A 175 0.92 -9.25 7.82
N PHE A 176 0.67 -8.12 7.17
CA PHE A 176 0.07 -6.94 7.76
C PHE A 176 -1.16 -6.56 6.93
N ALA A 177 -2.27 -6.23 7.58
CA ALA A 177 -3.46 -5.74 6.88
C ALA A 177 -3.98 -6.68 5.76
N ALA A 178 -3.68 -7.98 5.85
CA ALA A 178 -3.88 -8.91 4.74
C ALA A 178 -5.34 -9.36 4.66
N PRO A 179 -6.00 -9.23 3.50
CA PRO A 179 -7.29 -9.88 3.29
C PRO A 179 -7.12 -11.40 3.18
N THR A 180 -8.22 -12.15 3.27
CA THR A 180 -8.23 -13.60 3.13
C THR A 180 -7.84 -14.02 1.73
N ALA A 181 -6.80 -14.84 1.61
CA ALA A 181 -6.36 -15.33 0.31
C ALA A 181 -7.24 -16.47 -0.25
N GLY A 182 -7.81 -17.32 0.61
CA GLY A 182 -8.46 -18.56 0.16
C GLY A 182 -9.40 -19.20 1.16
N ASP A 183 -9.78 -20.43 0.86
CA ASP A 183 -10.75 -21.21 1.64
C ASP A 183 -10.16 -21.83 2.92
N GLN A 184 -11.01 -22.51 3.69
CA GLN A 184 -10.61 -23.21 4.91
C GLN A 184 -9.49 -24.24 4.66
N THR A 185 -9.48 -24.92 3.52
CA THR A 185 -8.47 -25.94 3.21
C THR A 185 -7.11 -25.28 3.01
N PHE A 186 -7.08 -24.17 2.27
CA PHE A 186 -5.88 -23.35 2.07
C PHE A 186 -5.39 -22.75 3.39
N ALA A 187 -6.29 -22.17 4.19
CA ALA A 187 -5.94 -21.57 5.48
C ALA A 187 -5.37 -22.60 6.48
N THR A 188 -5.93 -23.81 6.52
CA THR A 188 -5.42 -24.92 7.31
C THR A 188 -4.05 -25.39 6.82
N ALA A 189 -3.86 -25.50 5.50
CA ALA A 189 -2.56 -25.88 4.92
C ALA A 189 -1.47 -24.86 5.28
N PHE A 190 -1.76 -23.56 5.15
CA PHE A 190 -0.83 -22.49 5.57
C PHE A 190 -0.51 -22.57 7.06
N SER A 191 -1.54 -22.63 7.92
CA SER A 191 -1.36 -22.60 9.37
C SER A 191 -0.65 -23.85 9.90
N GLY A 192 -0.86 -25.01 9.26
CA GLY A 192 -0.15 -26.24 9.57
C GLY A 192 1.31 -26.23 9.13
N GLN A 193 1.62 -25.61 7.98
CA GLN A 193 2.99 -25.49 7.48
C GLN A 193 3.81 -24.44 8.24
N PHE A 194 3.17 -23.33 8.64
CA PHE A 194 3.81 -22.19 9.28
C PHE A 194 3.07 -21.76 10.56
N PRO A 195 3.06 -22.60 11.61
CA PRO A 195 2.40 -22.27 12.88
C PRO A 195 3.04 -21.07 13.60
N TRP A 196 4.24 -20.64 13.20
CA TRP A 196 4.94 -19.46 13.69
C TRP A 196 4.73 -18.20 12.84
N ALA A 197 3.89 -18.27 11.79
CA ALA A 197 3.60 -17.10 10.97
C ALA A 197 3.01 -15.97 11.81
N VAL A 198 3.48 -14.75 11.58
CA VAL A 198 2.95 -13.55 12.25
C VAL A 198 1.95 -12.88 11.32
N ARG A 199 0.71 -12.76 11.77
CA ARG A 199 -0.34 -12.02 11.08
C ARG A 199 -0.82 -10.89 11.97
N ALA A 200 -0.51 -9.65 11.61
CA ALA A 200 -0.91 -8.48 12.37
C ALA A 200 -2.00 -7.70 11.64
N ALA A 201 -3.08 -7.37 12.35
CA ALA A 201 -4.17 -6.59 11.79
C ALA A 201 -4.66 -5.57 12.82
N ASN A 202 -4.87 -4.36 12.34
CA ASN A 202 -5.59 -3.33 13.07
C ASN A 202 -7.05 -3.74 13.17
N ILE A 203 -7.60 -3.78 14.38
CA ILE A 203 -9.00 -4.19 14.58
C ILE A 203 -10.01 -3.24 13.91
N TYR A 204 -9.55 -2.04 13.52
CA TYR A 204 -10.34 -1.04 12.80
C TYR A 204 -10.00 -0.96 11.33
N ASP A 205 -9.26 -1.91 10.78
CA ASP A 205 -9.03 -2.00 9.34
C ASP A 205 -10.01 -3.02 8.73
N LEU A 206 -10.74 -2.60 7.69
CA LEU A 206 -11.74 -3.46 7.03
C LEU A 206 -11.09 -4.52 6.13
N VAL A 207 -9.89 -4.26 5.60
CA VAL A 207 -9.28 -5.14 4.60
C VAL A 207 -9.01 -6.55 5.16
N PRO A 208 -8.49 -6.73 6.39
CA PRO A 208 -8.36 -8.05 7.00
C PRO A 208 -9.66 -8.83 7.18
N LEU A 209 -10.80 -8.16 7.21
CA LEU A 209 -12.10 -8.83 7.36
C LEU A 209 -12.60 -9.36 6.00
N ALA A 210 -12.13 -8.75 4.91
CA ALA A 210 -12.43 -9.18 3.55
C ALA A 210 -11.76 -10.55 3.31
N TRP A 211 -12.47 -11.64 3.06
CA TRP A 211 -13.91 -11.83 2.83
C TRP A 211 -14.51 -12.88 3.77
N ALA A 212 -13.83 -13.19 4.88
CA ALA A 212 -14.29 -14.18 5.86
C ALA A 212 -15.34 -13.60 6.82
N THR A 213 -15.14 -12.37 7.30
CA THR A 213 -15.85 -11.82 8.47
C THR A 213 -16.36 -10.40 8.24
N LEU A 214 -16.38 -9.91 6.98
CA LEU A 214 -17.00 -8.61 6.64
C LEU A 214 -18.50 -8.57 7.02
N GLY A 215 -19.20 -9.71 7.01
CA GLY A 215 -20.61 -9.80 7.42
C GLY A 215 -20.82 -9.52 8.91
N ASP A 216 -19.82 -9.81 9.75
CA ASP A 216 -19.89 -9.59 11.20
C ASP A 216 -19.99 -8.09 11.54
N LEU A 217 -19.55 -7.21 10.63
CA LEU A 217 -19.68 -5.75 10.74
C LEU A 217 -21.14 -5.26 10.74
N ILE A 218 -22.06 -6.09 10.26
CA ILE A 218 -23.48 -5.75 10.07
C ILE A 218 -24.32 -6.28 11.23
N GLU A 219 -23.98 -7.46 11.74
CA GLU A 219 -24.64 -8.09 12.88
C GLU A 219 -24.10 -7.61 14.23
N TRP A 220 -22.97 -6.90 14.25
CA TRP A 220 -22.42 -6.31 15.46
C TRP A 220 -23.44 -5.34 16.09
N PRO A 221 -23.72 -5.43 17.41
CA PRO A 221 -24.69 -4.54 18.03
C PRO A 221 -24.28 -3.08 17.82
N LYS A 222 -25.15 -2.28 17.19
CA LYS A 222 -24.91 -0.84 16.92
C LYS A 222 -24.63 0.00 18.17
N ASN A 223 -24.90 -0.56 19.35
CA ASN A 223 -24.71 0.06 20.66
C ASN A 223 -23.55 -0.59 21.44
N ASP A 224 -22.74 -1.44 20.80
CA ASP A 224 -21.57 -2.02 21.45
C ASP A 224 -20.45 -0.96 21.53
N PRO A 225 -19.96 -0.62 22.73
CA PRO A 225 -18.91 0.39 22.92
C PRO A 225 -17.56 -0.02 22.31
N TYR A 226 -17.39 -1.28 21.94
CA TYR A 226 -16.20 -1.79 21.25
C TYR A 226 -16.37 -1.84 19.73
N TYR A 227 -17.52 -1.41 19.17
CA TYR A 227 -17.69 -1.28 17.73
C TYR A 227 -17.16 0.07 17.21
N PRO A 228 -16.10 0.07 16.40
CA PRO A 228 -15.26 1.24 16.21
C PRO A 228 -15.39 1.90 14.84
N PHE A 229 -15.90 1.17 13.85
CA PHE A 229 -16.06 1.66 12.50
C PHE A 229 -17.30 2.56 12.37
N TYR A 230 -18.26 2.35 13.27
CA TYR A 230 -19.53 3.06 13.32
C TYR A 230 -19.95 3.29 14.78
N PRO A 231 -19.32 4.22 15.50
CA PRO A 231 -19.87 4.62 16.78
C PRO A 231 -21.18 5.34 16.51
N ALA A 232 -22.27 4.86 17.10
CA ALA A 232 -23.45 5.68 17.28
C ALA A 232 -23.05 6.96 18.04
N SER A 233 -23.78 8.05 17.83
CA SER A 233 -23.46 9.38 18.41
C SER A 233 -23.39 9.42 19.94
N ASP A 234 -23.75 8.33 20.61
CA ASP A 234 -23.79 8.09 22.04
C ASP A 234 -22.61 7.24 22.59
N ASN A 235 -21.69 6.75 21.75
CA ASN A 235 -20.48 6.07 22.21
C ASN A 235 -19.52 7.02 22.93
N THR A 236 -18.72 6.50 23.88
CA THR A 236 -17.72 7.27 24.63
C THR A 236 -16.35 6.57 24.63
N PRO A 237 -15.32 7.15 23.96
CA PRO A 237 -15.41 8.32 23.09
C PRO A 237 -16.22 8.01 21.81
N ALA A 238 -16.99 8.99 21.33
CA ALA A 238 -17.60 8.89 20.01
C ALA A 238 -16.46 8.88 18.98
N GLY A 239 -16.31 7.82 18.20
CA GLY A 239 -15.31 7.80 17.14
C GLY A 239 -15.69 8.72 15.97
N PRO A 240 -14.74 9.03 15.08
CA PRO A 240 -14.92 10.10 14.08
C PRO A 240 -15.66 9.65 12.80
N GLY A 241 -15.98 8.37 12.62
CA GLY A 241 -16.57 7.83 11.39
C GLY A 241 -18.06 8.19 11.21
N PRO A 242 -18.55 8.31 9.96
CA PRO A 242 -19.97 8.57 9.70
C PRO A 242 -20.84 7.37 10.10
N THR A 243 -21.96 7.63 10.77
CA THR A 243 -22.91 6.59 11.21
C THR A 243 -23.70 6.01 10.03
N SER A 244 -23.88 4.70 9.93
CA SER A 244 -24.91 4.12 9.06
C SER A 244 -26.28 4.31 9.73
N GLY A 245 -27.21 5.03 9.10
CA GLY A 245 -28.57 5.26 9.63
C GLY A 245 -29.65 4.98 8.57
N PRO A 246 -30.91 4.71 8.96
CA PRO A 246 -32.04 4.67 8.04
C PRO A 246 -32.55 6.09 7.72
N PRO A 247 -32.86 6.43 6.45
CA PRO A 247 -32.61 5.62 5.24
C PRO A 247 -31.11 5.49 4.94
N PRO A 248 -30.66 4.37 4.35
CA PRO A 248 -29.23 4.07 4.20
C PRO A 248 -28.51 5.23 3.54
N ASN A 249 -27.54 5.78 4.27
CA ASN A 249 -26.60 6.74 3.70
C ASN A 249 -25.65 5.99 2.74
N PRO A 250 -24.85 6.70 1.92
CA PRO A 250 -23.96 6.05 0.95
C PRO A 250 -23.01 5.01 1.55
N VAL A 251 -22.67 5.12 2.84
CA VAL A 251 -21.88 4.13 3.56
C VAL A 251 -22.65 2.83 3.77
N GLY A 252 -23.93 2.92 4.14
CA GLY A 252 -24.83 1.76 4.19
C GLY A 252 -24.98 1.06 2.83
N ILE A 253 -24.97 1.81 1.72
CA ILE A 253 -25.03 1.22 0.37
C ILE A 253 -23.77 0.37 0.07
N VAL A 254 -22.57 0.82 0.45
CA VAL A 254 -21.34 0.04 0.26
C VAL A 254 -21.36 -1.23 1.11
N ILE A 255 -21.81 -1.13 2.37
CA ILE A 255 -21.99 -2.28 3.25
C ILE A 255 -22.98 -3.29 2.64
N ASP A 256 -24.12 -2.81 2.13
CA ASP A 256 -25.14 -3.67 1.48
C ASP A 256 -24.56 -4.34 0.21
N GLY A 257 -23.72 -3.65 -0.55
CA GLY A 257 -23.00 -4.20 -1.70
C GLY A 257 -22.04 -5.33 -1.31
N VAL A 258 -21.22 -5.10 -0.28
CA VAL A 258 -20.34 -6.14 0.30
C VAL A 258 -21.15 -7.34 0.78
N LEU A 259 -22.27 -7.10 1.48
CA LEU A 259 -23.14 -8.18 1.96
C LEU A 259 -23.77 -8.98 0.82
N ALA A 260 -24.16 -8.31 -0.27
CA ALA A 260 -24.68 -8.99 -1.45
C ALA A 260 -23.61 -9.93 -2.05
N VAL A 261 -22.35 -9.48 -2.11
CA VAL A 261 -21.22 -10.32 -2.54
C VAL A 261 -21.03 -11.51 -1.59
N LEU A 262 -20.98 -11.30 -0.27
CA LEU A 262 -20.83 -12.39 0.71
C LEU A 262 -21.98 -13.39 0.63
N THR A 263 -23.22 -12.92 0.50
CA THR A 263 -24.42 -13.76 0.36
C THR A 263 -24.34 -14.59 -0.92
N GLN A 264 -23.89 -13.98 -2.03
CA GLN A 264 -23.69 -14.69 -3.28
C GLN A 264 -22.59 -15.76 -3.13
N LEU A 265 -21.45 -15.43 -2.53
CA LEU A 265 -20.37 -16.40 -2.28
C LEU A 265 -20.88 -17.58 -1.45
N GLN A 266 -21.63 -17.32 -0.38
CA GLN A 266 -22.23 -18.35 0.46
C GLN A 266 -23.23 -19.21 -0.33
N ALA A 267 -24.07 -18.61 -1.17
CA ALA A 267 -25.01 -19.33 -2.05
C ALA A 267 -24.28 -20.22 -3.07
N GLU A 268 -23.09 -19.83 -3.49
CA GLU A 268 -22.20 -20.58 -4.39
C GLU A 268 -21.30 -21.59 -3.64
N GLY A 269 -21.43 -21.71 -2.31
CA GLY A 269 -20.64 -22.62 -1.48
C GLY A 269 -19.19 -22.19 -1.29
N LYS A 270 -18.87 -20.91 -1.54
CA LYS A 270 -17.54 -20.32 -1.39
C LYS A 270 -17.42 -19.69 0.01
N SER A 271 -16.44 -20.14 0.79
CA SER A 271 -16.18 -19.64 2.14
C SER A 271 -14.70 -19.34 2.30
N TYR A 272 -14.39 -18.06 2.52
CA TYR A 272 -13.04 -17.58 2.75
C TYR A 272 -12.67 -17.65 4.24
N VAL A 273 -11.41 -17.92 4.54
CA VAL A 273 -10.91 -18.06 5.92
C VAL A 273 -9.54 -17.40 6.08
N GLN A 274 -9.36 -16.65 7.16
CA GLN A 274 -8.05 -16.11 7.55
C GLN A 274 -7.15 -17.24 8.10
N PRO A 275 -5.88 -17.34 7.70
CA PRO A 275 -4.95 -18.31 8.28
C PRO A 275 -4.46 -17.87 9.67
N GLY A 276 -4.36 -18.83 10.59
CA GLY A 276 -3.70 -18.69 11.89
C GLY A 276 -4.31 -17.64 12.83
N GLU A 277 -3.72 -17.56 14.02
CA GLU A 277 -4.07 -16.55 15.03
C GLU A 277 -3.66 -15.14 14.56
N GLN A 278 -4.50 -14.15 14.86
CA GLN A 278 -4.25 -12.75 14.53
C GLN A 278 -3.65 -12.02 15.73
N LEU A 279 -2.52 -11.35 15.53
CA LEU A 279 -2.09 -10.28 16.42
C LEU A 279 -2.98 -9.05 16.19
N SER A 280 -3.90 -8.82 17.12
CA SER A 280 -4.77 -7.64 17.12
C SER A 280 -4.00 -6.39 17.55
N LEU A 281 -3.92 -5.40 16.67
CA LEU A 281 -3.40 -4.07 16.95
C LEU A 281 -4.54 -3.11 17.27
N ASN A 282 -4.23 -1.95 17.87
CA ASN A 282 -5.20 -0.90 18.19
C ASN A 282 -6.26 -1.29 19.25
N ILE A 283 -5.87 -2.15 20.19
CA ILE A 283 -6.72 -2.67 21.28
C ILE A 283 -6.72 -1.81 22.57
N GLY A 284 -6.09 -0.62 22.52
CA GLY A 284 -5.88 0.26 23.67
C GLY A 284 -7.09 1.15 24.01
N LEU A 285 -7.03 1.81 25.17
CA LEU A 285 -8.08 2.76 25.62
C LEU A 285 -8.13 4.05 24.79
N GLU A 286 -7.04 4.38 24.10
CA GLU A 286 -6.91 5.54 23.22
C GLU A 286 -6.68 5.06 21.78
N PRO A 287 -7.75 4.65 21.08
CA PRO A 287 -7.63 4.10 19.74
C PRO A 287 -7.11 5.14 18.74
N LEU A 288 -6.24 4.70 17.83
CA LEU A 288 -5.70 5.56 16.78
C LEU A 288 -6.73 5.78 15.67
N PHE A 289 -7.21 7.01 15.54
CA PHE A 289 -8.19 7.45 14.54
C PHE A 289 -7.79 8.76 13.85
N GLN A 290 -8.42 9.04 12.70
CA GLN A 290 -8.32 10.34 12.04
C GLN A 290 -9.46 11.23 12.52
N TRP A 291 -9.15 12.14 13.45
CA TRP A 291 -10.15 13.02 14.06
C TRP A 291 -10.50 14.24 13.21
N THR A 292 -9.65 14.59 12.24
CA THR A 292 -9.84 15.74 11.36
C THR A 292 -9.78 15.30 9.92
N TYR A 293 -10.87 15.53 9.19
CA TYR A 293 -10.97 15.20 7.78
C TYR A 293 -10.47 16.34 6.89
N PRO A 294 -9.83 16.02 5.75
CA PRO A 294 -9.52 16.99 4.72
C PRO A 294 -10.75 17.78 4.24
N ALA A 295 -10.55 19.02 3.78
CA ALA A 295 -11.63 19.89 3.33
C ALA A 295 -12.41 19.32 2.11
N ASP A 296 -11.76 18.49 1.29
CA ASP A 296 -12.36 17.79 0.15
C ASP A 296 -13.14 16.52 0.56
N ALA A 297 -13.06 16.08 1.82
CA ALA A 297 -13.95 15.07 2.38
C ALA A 297 -15.26 15.70 2.88
N ASP A 298 -15.97 16.35 1.96
CA ASP A 298 -17.18 17.15 2.19
C ASP A 298 -18.47 16.32 2.38
N THR A 299 -18.41 15.01 2.12
CA THR A 299 -19.52 14.08 2.31
C THR A 299 -19.18 13.02 3.36
N GLN A 300 -20.22 12.47 4.01
CA GLN A 300 -20.07 11.32 4.89
C GLN A 300 -19.35 10.16 4.19
N PHE A 301 -19.69 9.89 2.93
CA PHE A 301 -19.01 8.84 2.16
C PHE A 301 -17.50 9.07 2.05
N ARG A 302 -17.08 10.28 1.68
CA ARG A 302 -15.65 10.61 1.58
C ARG A 302 -14.95 10.56 2.94
N GLN A 303 -15.61 10.97 4.02
CA GLN A 303 -15.05 10.86 5.38
C GLN A 303 -14.85 9.39 5.78
N PHE A 304 -15.80 8.51 5.43
CA PHE A 304 -15.65 7.08 5.58
C PHE A 304 -14.44 6.54 4.81
N GLU A 305 -14.32 6.87 3.52
CA GLU A 305 -13.19 6.44 2.68
C GLU A 305 -11.84 6.93 3.25
N VAL A 306 -11.78 8.17 3.74
CA VAL A 306 -10.59 8.70 4.44
C VAL A 306 -10.26 7.89 5.68
N GLN A 307 -11.27 7.55 6.49
CA GLN A 307 -11.05 6.77 7.71
C GLN A 307 -10.62 5.33 7.41
N VAL A 308 -11.22 4.68 6.40
CA VAL A 308 -10.79 3.35 5.90
C VAL A 308 -9.34 3.42 5.43
N GLY A 309 -9.02 4.42 4.58
CA GLY A 309 -7.67 4.68 4.09
C GLY A 309 -6.67 4.87 5.23
N PHE A 310 -7.04 5.64 6.24
CA PHE A 310 -6.22 5.86 7.43
C PHE A 310 -5.99 4.56 8.19
N GLN A 311 -7.02 3.77 8.50
CA GLN A 311 -6.85 2.55 9.30
C GLN A 311 -6.03 1.48 8.58
N HIS A 312 -6.09 1.48 7.24
CA HIS A 312 -5.35 0.58 6.38
C HIS A 312 -3.93 1.08 6.03
N ALA A 313 -3.57 2.33 6.36
CA ALA A 313 -2.32 2.91 5.87
C ALA A 313 -1.07 2.29 6.50
N ASN A 314 -0.02 2.17 5.70
CA ASN A 314 1.34 1.82 6.14
C ASN A 314 1.80 2.63 7.37
N SER A 315 1.51 3.94 7.40
CA SER A 315 1.85 4.83 8.51
C SER A 315 1.13 4.48 9.80
N THR A 316 -0.13 4.06 9.71
CA THR A 316 -0.96 3.68 10.86
C THR A 316 -0.45 2.38 11.46
N TYR A 317 -0.17 1.38 10.64
CA TYR A 317 0.45 0.13 11.11
C TYR A 317 1.83 0.36 11.73
N LEU A 318 2.65 1.26 11.17
CA LEU A 318 3.91 1.63 11.79
C LEU A 318 3.71 2.32 13.15
N ALA A 319 2.76 3.24 13.26
CA ALA A 319 2.45 3.92 14.51
C ALA A 319 1.95 2.94 15.59
N LEU A 320 1.05 2.03 15.24
CA LEU A 320 0.53 0.98 16.13
C LEU A 320 1.61 -0.01 16.60
N LEU A 321 2.67 -0.18 15.81
CA LEU A 321 3.83 -1.02 16.13
C LEU A 321 4.99 -0.21 16.73
N GLU A 322 4.77 1.07 17.05
CA GLU A 322 5.78 1.99 17.60
C GLU A 322 7.06 2.08 16.73
N ALA A 323 6.90 1.88 15.43
CA ALA A 323 7.99 1.90 14.47
C ALA A 323 8.12 3.29 13.82
N PRO A 324 9.36 3.78 13.59
CA PRO A 324 9.57 5.03 12.88
C PRO A 324 8.96 5.01 11.48
N VAL A 325 8.23 6.07 11.15
CA VAL A 325 7.68 6.27 9.80
C VAL A 325 8.82 6.67 8.86
N PRO A 326 9.07 5.94 7.75
CA PRO A 326 9.99 6.37 6.73
C PRO A 326 9.60 7.77 6.27
N PRO A 327 10.55 8.71 6.12
CA PRO A 327 10.18 10.07 5.73
C PRO A 327 9.36 10.02 4.44
N ALA A 328 8.25 10.75 4.39
CA ALA A 328 7.44 10.88 3.18
C ALA A 328 8.33 11.55 2.13
N ARG A 329 8.83 10.75 1.19
CA ARG A 329 9.90 11.18 0.30
C ARG A 329 9.45 11.31 -1.15
N ALA A 330 8.26 10.84 -1.49
CA ALA A 330 7.62 11.34 -2.69
C ALA A 330 7.44 12.85 -2.51
N PRO A 331 7.84 13.66 -3.50
CA PRO A 331 7.78 15.11 -3.37
C PRO A 331 6.31 15.56 -3.30
N VAL A 332 6.06 16.67 -2.62
CA VAL A 332 4.75 17.33 -2.62
C VAL A 332 4.95 18.72 -3.21
N VAL A 333 4.16 19.04 -4.23
CA VAL A 333 4.13 20.39 -4.82
C VAL A 333 3.11 21.19 -4.03
N ALA A 334 3.55 22.23 -3.33
CA ALA A 334 2.65 23.08 -2.58
C ALA A 334 2.24 24.32 -3.36
N LEU A 335 3.18 24.92 -4.09
CA LEU A 335 2.95 26.15 -4.83
C LEU A 335 3.70 26.14 -6.17
N VAL A 336 2.99 26.58 -7.21
CA VAL A 336 3.53 26.89 -8.55
C VAL A 336 3.38 28.40 -8.74
N SER A 337 4.49 29.11 -8.98
CA SER A 337 4.48 30.57 -9.09
C SER A 337 5.36 31.10 -10.24
N PRO A 338 4.81 31.92 -11.16
CA PRO A 338 3.39 32.24 -11.29
C PRO A 338 2.58 30.98 -11.71
N PRO A 339 1.30 30.86 -11.31
CA PRO A 339 0.46 29.72 -11.68
C PRO A 339 -0.12 29.84 -13.10
N ILE A 340 0.15 30.94 -13.80
CA ILE A 340 -0.40 31.27 -15.12
C ILE A 340 0.68 31.93 -15.97
N GLY A 341 0.77 31.58 -17.26
CA GLY A 341 1.71 32.20 -18.18
C GLY A 341 1.65 31.66 -19.60
N ILE A 342 2.67 31.98 -20.41
CA ILE A 342 2.86 31.48 -21.77
C ILE A 342 4.11 30.58 -21.84
N ALA A 343 4.34 29.94 -22.99
CA ALA A 343 5.60 29.24 -23.22
C ALA A 343 6.80 30.17 -23.01
N GLY A 344 7.82 29.71 -22.27
CA GLY A 344 8.97 30.52 -21.89
C GLY A 344 8.84 31.25 -20.55
N THR A 345 7.66 31.24 -19.90
CA THR A 345 7.50 31.81 -18.56
C THR A 345 8.40 31.10 -17.54
N PRO A 346 9.29 31.81 -16.81
CA PRO A 346 10.01 31.23 -15.68
C PRO A 346 9.04 30.92 -14.55
N VAL A 347 9.08 29.70 -14.03
CA VAL A 347 8.20 29.20 -12.97
C VAL A 347 9.05 28.67 -11.82
N THR A 348 8.65 29.01 -10.59
CA THR A 348 9.22 28.51 -9.34
C THR A 348 8.22 27.57 -8.69
N ILE A 349 8.66 26.36 -8.37
CA ILE A 349 7.89 25.32 -7.69
C ILE A 349 8.41 25.23 -6.25
N THR A 350 7.50 25.26 -5.27
CA THR A 350 7.85 25.24 -3.83
C THR A 350 7.27 23.98 -3.18
N PRO A 351 8.02 23.29 -2.31
CA PRO A 351 7.54 22.10 -1.62
C PRO A 351 6.60 22.46 -0.47
N ALA A 352 5.93 21.47 0.10
CA ALA A 352 5.14 21.65 1.32
C ALA A 352 6.01 22.11 2.51
N GLY A 353 5.41 22.85 3.43
CA GLY A 353 6.11 23.37 4.61
C GLY A 353 6.84 22.27 5.39
N GLY A 354 8.09 22.53 5.77
CA GLY A 354 8.93 21.56 6.47
C GLY A 354 9.51 20.44 5.60
N THR A 355 9.31 20.48 4.28
CA THR A 355 9.87 19.52 3.32
C THR A 355 10.83 20.19 2.34
N THR A 356 11.65 19.39 1.67
CA THR A 356 12.61 19.85 0.64
C THR A 356 12.55 18.94 -0.58
N PHE A 357 12.78 19.50 -1.75
CA PHE A 357 12.99 18.70 -2.95
C PHE A 357 14.38 18.08 -2.95
N ALA A 358 14.44 16.80 -3.28
CA ALA A 358 15.71 16.10 -3.39
C ALA A 358 16.48 16.58 -4.62
N GLN A 359 17.81 16.68 -4.50
CA GLN A 359 18.68 16.85 -5.66
C GLN A 359 18.42 15.73 -6.68
N GLY A 360 18.37 16.10 -7.97
CA GLY A 360 18.00 15.19 -9.06
C GLY A 360 16.50 14.94 -9.23
N SER A 361 15.64 15.69 -8.52
CA SER A 361 14.20 15.71 -8.84
C SER A 361 13.98 16.24 -10.26
N VAL A 362 12.99 15.70 -10.96
CA VAL A 362 12.59 16.10 -12.31
C VAL A 362 11.17 16.66 -12.30
N VAL A 363 10.83 17.46 -13.31
CA VAL A 363 9.54 18.16 -13.40
C VAL A 363 8.83 17.84 -14.71
N ASP A 364 7.51 17.66 -14.63
CA ASP A 364 6.62 17.46 -15.77
C ASP A 364 5.45 18.47 -15.72
N PHE A 365 5.16 19.11 -16.87
CA PHE A 365 3.96 19.92 -17.10
C PHE A 365 2.92 19.04 -17.80
N GLY A 366 1.97 18.51 -17.05
CA GLY A 366 1.10 17.43 -17.51
C GLY A 366 1.96 16.22 -17.87
N ILE A 367 2.04 15.90 -19.16
CA ILE A 367 2.87 14.81 -19.71
C ILE A 367 4.18 15.30 -20.34
N VAL A 368 4.48 16.60 -20.28
CA VAL A 368 5.64 17.18 -20.96
C VAL A 368 6.80 17.34 -19.98
N PRO A 369 7.91 16.62 -20.16
CA PRO A 369 9.08 16.73 -19.29
C PRO A 369 9.83 18.03 -19.56
N VAL A 370 10.31 18.70 -18.50
CA VAL A 370 11.07 19.95 -18.63
C VAL A 370 12.41 19.88 -17.87
N PRO A 371 13.48 20.50 -18.41
CA PRO A 371 14.69 20.75 -17.64
C PRO A 371 14.38 21.61 -16.41
N CYS A 372 15.00 21.28 -15.29
CA CYS A 372 14.79 21.98 -14.03
C CYS A 372 16.08 22.11 -13.23
N THR A 373 16.14 23.11 -12.35
CA THR A 373 17.21 23.27 -11.37
C THR A 373 16.62 23.24 -9.98
N VAL A 374 17.05 22.29 -9.16
CA VAL A 374 16.68 22.21 -7.74
C VAL A 374 17.64 23.12 -6.97
N ALA A 375 17.12 24.02 -6.15
CA ALA A 375 17.96 24.86 -5.28
C ALA A 375 18.84 24.00 -4.36
N ASP A 376 20.04 24.45 -4.00
CA ASP A 376 21.00 23.66 -3.21
C ASP A 376 20.41 23.20 -1.86
N ASP A 377 19.57 24.03 -1.25
CA ASP A 377 18.86 23.74 0.00
C ASP A 377 17.53 22.96 -0.21
N GLY A 378 17.17 22.68 -1.46
CA GLY A 378 15.94 21.99 -1.85
C GLY A 378 14.66 22.80 -1.60
N SER A 379 14.76 24.09 -1.28
CA SER A 379 13.62 24.96 -0.97
C SER A 379 12.72 25.25 -2.18
N SER A 380 13.24 25.08 -3.39
CA SER A 380 12.50 25.33 -4.62
C SER A 380 13.08 24.60 -5.83
N ILE A 381 12.29 24.54 -6.91
CA ILE A 381 12.73 24.13 -8.25
C ILE A 381 12.42 25.27 -9.22
N SER A 382 13.41 25.67 -10.01
CA SER A 382 13.25 26.61 -11.12
C SER A 382 13.09 25.86 -12.44
N VAL A 383 12.05 26.21 -13.19
CA VAL A 383 11.72 25.65 -14.51
C VAL A 383 11.28 26.74 -15.48
N VAL A 384 11.20 26.40 -16.76
CA VAL A 384 10.62 27.26 -17.80
C VAL A 384 9.43 26.55 -18.41
N ALA A 385 8.27 27.21 -18.46
CA ALA A 385 7.05 26.64 -18.99
C ALA A 385 7.24 26.25 -20.47
N PRO A 386 6.95 24.99 -20.86
CA PRO A 386 7.08 24.54 -22.24
C PRO A 386 5.91 25.06 -23.10
N PRO A 387 5.90 24.84 -24.42
CA PRO A 387 4.68 25.02 -25.21
C PRO A 387 3.54 24.13 -24.70
N GLY A 388 2.36 24.70 -24.52
CA GLY A 388 1.18 23.99 -24.03
C GLY A 388 -0.10 24.82 -24.16
N VAL A 389 -1.23 24.20 -23.82
CA VAL A 389 -2.56 24.81 -23.83
C VAL A 389 -3.38 24.31 -22.63
N GLY A 390 -4.34 25.12 -22.17
CA GLY A 390 -5.22 24.77 -21.05
C GLY A 390 -4.51 24.77 -19.69
N THR A 391 -5.11 24.10 -18.72
CA THR A 391 -4.53 23.88 -17.39
C THR A 391 -3.91 22.50 -17.33
N VAL A 392 -2.68 22.42 -16.81
CA VAL A 392 -1.96 21.16 -16.60
C VAL A 392 -1.47 21.08 -15.16
N ASP A 393 -1.43 19.86 -14.62
CA ASP A 393 -0.80 19.61 -13.33
C ASP A 393 0.72 19.64 -13.47
N ILE A 394 1.41 20.21 -12.50
CA ILE A 394 2.85 20.26 -12.35
C ILE A 394 3.27 19.17 -11.40
N ARG A 395 4.01 18.19 -11.91
CA ARG A 395 4.42 17.03 -11.12
C ARG A 395 5.92 17.05 -10.94
N VAL A 396 6.34 16.75 -9.72
CA VAL A 396 7.75 16.53 -9.40
C VAL A 396 7.92 15.03 -9.18
N THR A 397 8.96 14.45 -9.77
CA THR A 397 9.32 13.04 -9.57
C THR A 397 10.71 12.94 -8.98
N ASN A 398 10.86 12.08 -7.98
CA ASN A 398 12.16 11.65 -7.48
C ASN A 398 12.19 10.12 -7.31
N LYS A 399 13.27 9.62 -6.72
CA LYS A 399 13.47 8.18 -6.48
C LYS A 399 12.43 7.50 -5.58
N PHE A 400 11.67 8.27 -4.83
CA PHE A 400 10.66 7.76 -3.90
C PHE A 400 9.24 7.85 -4.45
N GLY A 401 9.02 8.57 -5.55
CA GLY A 401 7.71 8.69 -6.18
C GLY A 401 7.55 9.97 -6.99
N THR A 402 6.36 10.08 -7.58
CA THR A 402 5.84 11.29 -8.22
C THR A 402 4.87 11.97 -7.26
N SER A 403 4.84 13.30 -7.23
CA SER A 403 3.87 14.05 -6.44
C SER A 403 2.42 13.71 -6.81
N PRO A 404 1.47 13.71 -5.86
CA PRO A 404 0.04 13.51 -6.12
C PRO A 404 -0.55 14.69 -6.92
N ALA A 405 -1.45 14.45 -7.88
CA ALA A 405 -2.10 15.50 -8.71
C ALA A 405 -3.14 16.10 -7.85
N VAL A 406 -3.24 17.41 -7.67
CA VAL A 406 -4.35 17.91 -6.88
C VAL A 406 -5.65 17.74 -7.68
N PRO A 407 -6.68 17.09 -7.11
CA PRO A 407 -6.70 16.34 -5.85
C PRO A 407 -6.69 14.82 -6.12
N VAL A 408 -5.63 14.11 -5.74
CA VAL A 408 -5.64 12.64 -5.67
C VAL A 408 -6.75 12.36 -4.69
N TYR A 409 -7.76 11.66 -5.16
CA TYR A 409 -8.95 11.40 -4.39
C TYR A 409 -8.63 10.40 -3.26
N PRO A 410 -8.86 10.73 -1.98
CA PRO A 410 -8.96 12.07 -1.38
C PRO A 410 -7.60 12.65 -0.95
N ASN A 411 -7.48 13.98 -0.92
CA ASN A 411 -6.27 14.69 -0.52
C ASN A 411 -6.10 14.60 1.00
N LEU A 412 -5.48 13.52 1.47
CA LEU A 412 -5.28 13.23 2.90
C LEU A 412 -4.46 14.27 3.68
N THR A 413 -3.90 15.29 3.01
CA THR A 413 -3.06 16.31 3.67
C THR A 413 -3.83 17.52 4.18
N GLY A 414 -5.04 17.81 3.67
CA GLY A 414 -5.83 18.98 4.08
C GLY A 414 -5.28 20.35 3.67
N GLU A 415 -4.15 20.40 2.96
CA GLU A 415 -3.48 21.66 2.56
C GLU A 415 -3.96 22.14 1.17
N PRO A 416 -4.19 23.45 0.98
CA PRO A 416 -4.62 24.04 -0.30
C PRO A 416 -3.45 24.16 -1.27
N TYR A 417 -2.97 23.02 -1.77
CA TYR A 417 -1.89 22.99 -2.75
C TYR A 417 -2.36 23.49 -4.12
N THR A 418 -1.57 24.36 -4.75
CA THR A 418 -1.78 24.80 -6.13
C THR A 418 -0.69 24.20 -7.00
N ASP A 419 -0.83 22.94 -7.38
CA ASP A 419 0.13 22.23 -8.23
C ASP A 419 -0.18 22.42 -9.72
N GLN A 420 -1.01 23.37 -10.12
CA GLN A 420 -1.41 23.57 -11.52
C GLN A 420 -0.76 24.78 -12.18
N PHE A 421 -0.57 24.71 -13.49
CA PHE A 421 -0.19 25.82 -14.35
C PHE A 421 -1.19 25.98 -15.50
N THR A 422 -1.70 27.20 -15.71
CA THR A 422 -2.62 27.52 -16.80
C THR A 422 -1.91 28.30 -17.90
N TYR A 423 -1.93 27.77 -19.11
CA TYR A 423 -1.46 28.46 -20.31
C TYR A 423 -2.47 29.53 -20.73
N GLN A 424 -2.02 30.78 -20.82
CA GLN A 424 -2.81 31.84 -21.41
C GLN A 424 -2.94 31.59 -22.92
N GLY A 425 -4.18 31.45 -23.38
CA GLY A 425 -4.48 31.39 -24.81
C GLY A 425 -4.00 32.66 -25.51
N TYR A 426 -3.54 32.51 -26.76
CA TYR A 426 -3.22 33.64 -27.63
C TYR A 426 -4.43 34.52 -27.89
#